data_AF-A0A7R8WLD4-F1
#
_entry.id   AF-A0A7R8WLD4-F1
#
_cell.length_a   1.000
_cell.length_b   1.000
_cell.length_c   1.000
_cell.angle_alpha   90.00
_cell.angle_beta   90.00
_cell.angle_gamma   90.00
#
_symmetry.space_group_name_H-M   'P 1'
#
loop_
_entity.id
_entity.type
_entity.pdbx_description
1 polymer ?
#
loop_
_entity_poly.entity_id
_entity_poly.type
_entity_poly.pdbx_seq_one_letter_code
_entity_poly.pdbx_strand_id
1 'polypeptide(L)'
;MTRLLVSVIDMTRLLVSVIDMTRLLVSVIDMTRLLVSVIDITRLLVSVIDITRLLVSVIDMTRLLVSVIDITRLLVSVIDMTRLLLSVIDITRLLISPRSRFTRVQRVLCCAVMLFMTMLTNATWYGVINPLTAKSVKFGPFALGQEQFMVGLISNLIVLIPSILIISMFRYSRPFKKRESRIDKAINAGEDGPEGKRYIRITSLSISFFTSVLIVEPMQVLLFSLFLTCIYKQEPDDEDDSDQDEREPHLQYNETWLEHDTTNNREPKVYRPLTREGLYDLREKRRNEIQMWTSIKEIIIYTIYLILLIIIARGLRDPTAYYMRRSMQDSFIRPEAPIYAYRIVSDANRYWKWMHNVVFYKLVVQNWYNGEPPFLLRGYLDDRVNRLMGYGILRQVRSKPNTCRVADVFTIGKENFTCTGLATFIHEDDKDYCEYWKDPDTVMDYLKECQNKAFRYRTEEELDALPILSKPLDKYSGGGYVMEFRGRTDQLQEKLKELQRKRWIDQYTRGVFLEFCTYNVNVNLFGIAQISAEFVPGGGIHPSWRFDVIRLIDDRVLIRVCEILFACFTFYYTIRILRLLWKHQLK
;
A
#
# COMPACT_ATOMS: atom_id res chain seq x y z
N MET A 1 -81.68 -43.72 72.86
CA MET A 1 -80.28 -43.29 72.63
C MET A 1 -79.83 -43.47 71.17
N THR A 2 -80.30 -44.48 70.45
CA THR A 2 -79.86 -44.81 69.07
C THR A 2 -80.27 -43.82 67.98
N ARG A 3 -81.46 -43.19 68.06
CA ARG A 3 -81.90 -42.18 67.07
C ARG A 3 -81.09 -40.87 67.09
N LEU A 4 -80.58 -40.46 68.24
CA LEU A 4 -79.74 -39.26 68.38
C LEU A 4 -78.34 -39.48 67.76
N LEU A 5 -77.77 -40.67 67.92
CA LEU A 5 -76.43 -40.98 67.39
C LEU A 5 -76.43 -41.02 65.85
N VAL A 6 -77.48 -41.59 65.23
CA VAL A 6 -77.63 -41.62 63.76
C VAL A 6 -77.83 -40.22 63.20
N SER A 7 -78.63 -39.38 63.86
CA SER A 7 -78.82 -37.98 63.48
C SER A 7 -77.53 -37.15 63.55
N VAL A 8 -76.68 -37.38 64.55
CA VAL A 8 -75.39 -36.69 64.68
C VAL A 8 -74.38 -37.19 63.64
N ILE A 9 -74.38 -38.48 63.30
CA ILE A 9 -73.55 -39.04 62.22
C ILE A 9 -74.01 -38.51 60.85
N ASP A 10 -75.31 -38.38 60.60
CA ASP A 10 -75.81 -37.78 59.35
C ASP A 10 -75.51 -36.29 59.27
N MET A 11 -75.67 -35.52 60.36
CA MET A 11 -75.30 -34.10 60.41
C MET A 11 -73.81 -33.88 60.20
N THR A 12 -72.95 -34.74 60.77
CA THR A 12 -71.49 -34.64 60.54
C THR A 12 -71.09 -35.05 59.14
N ARG A 13 -71.74 -36.06 58.53
CA ARG A 13 -71.54 -36.39 57.10
C ARG A 13 -71.98 -35.27 56.18
N LEU A 14 -73.10 -34.60 56.49
CA LEU A 14 -73.58 -33.44 55.74
C LEU A 14 -72.62 -32.25 55.88
N LEU A 15 -72.07 -32.02 57.09
CA LEU A 15 -71.08 -30.97 57.32
C LEU A 15 -69.77 -31.23 56.55
N VAL A 16 -69.28 -32.46 56.54
CA VAL A 16 -68.07 -32.85 55.78
C VAL A 16 -68.32 -32.70 54.28
N SER A 17 -69.49 -33.10 53.78
CA SER A 17 -69.89 -32.88 52.37
C SER A 17 -69.94 -31.39 52.01
N VAL A 18 -70.44 -30.53 52.89
CA VAL A 18 -70.48 -29.07 52.66
C VAL A 18 -69.07 -28.47 52.71
N ILE A 19 -68.19 -28.97 53.58
CA ILE A 19 -66.77 -28.55 53.62
C ILE A 19 -66.03 -28.97 52.36
N ASP A 20 -66.28 -30.17 51.84
CA ASP A 20 -65.67 -30.64 50.59
C ASP A 20 -66.20 -29.86 49.37
N MET A 21 -67.51 -29.57 49.32
CA MET A 21 -68.10 -28.73 48.27
C MET A 21 -67.57 -27.29 48.31
N THR A 22 -67.36 -26.73 49.50
CA THR A 22 -66.77 -25.38 49.64
C THR A 22 -65.28 -25.36 49.27
N ARG A 23 -64.51 -26.42 49.59
CA ARG A 23 -63.12 -26.58 49.11
C ARG A 23 -63.03 -26.71 47.60
N LEU A 24 -63.95 -27.46 46.98
CA LEU A 24 -64.02 -27.57 45.52
C LEU A 24 -64.36 -26.22 44.87
N LEU A 25 -65.29 -25.46 45.47
CA LEU A 25 -65.65 -24.12 44.99
C LEU A 25 -64.45 -23.15 45.05
N VAL A 26 -63.69 -23.17 46.15
CA VAL A 26 -62.47 -22.33 46.29
C VAL A 26 -61.42 -22.73 45.25
N SER A 27 -61.22 -24.03 45.00
CA SER A 27 -60.27 -24.48 43.97
C SER A 27 -60.70 -24.07 42.56
N VAL A 28 -62.01 -24.07 42.26
CA VAL A 28 -62.55 -23.58 40.98
C VAL A 28 -62.38 -22.06 40.87
N ILE A 29 -62.57 -21.31 41.96
CA ILE A 29 -62.33 -19.86 41.98
C ILE A 29 -60.84 -19.54 41.76
N ASP A 30 -59.92 -20.30 42.34
CA ASP A 30 -58.49 -20.11 42.11
C ASP A 30 -58.08 -20.47 40.68
N MET A 31 -58.64 -21.55 40.10
CA MET A 31 -58.40 -21.91 38.70
C MET A 31 -58.96 -20.88 37.72
N THR A 32 -60.13 -20.30 38.02
CA THR A 32 -60.69 -19.21 37.20
C THR A 32 -59.89 -17.91 37.35
N ARG A 33 -59.36 -17.58 38.52
CA ARG A 33 -58.43 -16.45 38.72
C ARG A 33 -57.12 -16.64 37.94
N LEU A 34 -56.59 -17.85 37.90
CA LEU A 34 -55.40 -18.17 37.11
C LEU A 34 -55.68 -18.06 35.61
N LEU A 35 -56.87 -18.47 35.16
CA LEU A 35 -57.26 -18.32 33.75
C LEU A 35 -57.38 -16.85 33.36
N VAL A 36 -57.99 -16.01 34.21
CA VAL A 36 -58.11 -14.57 33.97
C VAL A 36 -56.73 -13.90 33.93
N SER A 37 -55.81 -14.26 34.83
CA SER A 37 -54.45 -13.69 34.80
C SER A 37 -53.67 -14.10 33.54
N VAL A 38 -53.85 -15.33 33.04
CA VAL A 38 -53.27 -15.76 31.76
C VAL A 38 -53.90 -15.02 30.57
N ILE A 39 -55.21 -14.75 30.59
CA ILE A 39 -55.88 -13.94 29.56
C ILE A 39 -55.35 -12.49 29.58
N ASP A 40 -55.11 -11.91 30.75
CA ASP A 40 -54.56 -10.56 30.87
C ASP A 40 -53.11 -10.49 30.38
N ILE A 41 -52.28 -11.50 30.70
CA ILE A 41 -50.89 -11.59 30.20
C ILE A 41 -50.88 -11.76 28.67
N THR A 42 -51.77 -12.58 28.11
CA THR A 42 -51.86 -12.77 26.66
C THR A 42 -52.38 -11.52 25.94
N ARG A 43 -53.33 -10.79 26.53
CA ARG A 43 -53.77 -9.47 26.03
C ARG A 43 -52.65 -8.43 26.08
N LEU A 44 -51.86 -8.41 27.14
CA LEU A 44 -50.69 -7.56 27.25
C LEU A 44 -49.69 -7.88 26.14
N LEU A 45 -49.42 -9.16 25.89
CA LEU A 45 -48.51 -9.60 24.83
C LEU A 45 -48.99 -9.18 23.44
N VAL A 46 -50.29 -9.34 23.13
CA VAL A 46 -50.89 -8.89 21.87
C VAL A 46 -50.78 -7.38 21.73
N SER A 47 -51.05 -6.61 22.80
CA SER A 47 -50.90 -5.15 22.77
C SER A 47 -49.45 -4.69 22.51
N VAL A 48 -48.45 -5.41 23.03
CA VAL A 48 -47.04 -5.15 22.75
C VAL A 48 -46.68 -5.51 21.31
N ILE A 49 -47.25 -6.60 20.76
CA ILE A 49 -47.08 -6.97 19.35
C ILE A 49 -47.69 -5.90 18.43
N ASP A 50 -48.85 -5.36 18.78
CA ASP A 50 -49.50 -4.29 18.00
C ASP A 50 -48.72 -2.96 18.09
N ILE A 51 -48.22 -2.59 19.27
CA ILE A 51 -47.36 -1.40 19.43
C ILE A 51 -46.04 -1.57 18.66
N THR A 52 -45.44 -2.77 18.68
CA THR A 52 -44.21 -3.03 17.93
C THR A 52 -44.47 -3.06 16.41
N ARG A 53 -45.61 -3.58 15.95
CA ARG A 53 -46.04 -3.47 14.54
C ARG A 53 -46.30 -2.03 14.12
N LEU A 54 -46.93 -1.22 14.97
CA LEU A 54 -47.10 0.21 14.73
C LEU A 54 -45.74 0.92 14.65
N LEU A 55 -44.80 0.58 15.54
CA LEU A 55 -43.44 1.13 15.52
C LEU A 55 -42.69 0.74 14.24
N VAL A 56 -42.78 -0.52 13.80
CA VAL A 56 -42.19 -0.99 12.53
C VAL A 56 -42.84 -0.29 11.34
N SER A 57 -44.16 -0.12 11.33
CA SER A 57 -44.89 0.65 10.32
C SER A 57 -44.44 2.12 10.26
N VAL A 58 -44.22 2.76 11.41
CA VAL A 58 -43.69 4.13 11.49
C VAL A 58 -42.23 4.19 11.04
N ILE A 59 -41.42 3.18 11.37
CA ILE A 59 -40.03 3.05 10.86
C ILE A 59 -40.03 2.86 9.34
N ASP A 60 -40.95 2.08 8.79
CA ASP A 60 -41.06 1.87 7.34
C ASP A 60 -41.59 3.11 6.63
N MET A 61 -42.55 3.84 7.21
CA MET A 61 -43.03 5.12 6.67
C MET A 61 -41.96 6.21 6.75
N THR A 62 -41.16 6.25 7.82
CA THR A 62 -40.01 7.18 7.93
C THR A 62 -38.86 6.77 7.00
N ARG A 63 -38.63 5.47 6.78
CA ARG A 63 -37.71 4.98 5.73
C ARG A 63 -38.20 5.31 4.34
N LEU A 64 -39.51 5.23 4.09
CA LEU A 64 -40.11 5.63 2.82
C LEU A 64 -39.95 7.15 2.62
N LEU A 65 -40.20 7.96 3.65
CA LEU A 65 -40.00 9.41 3.61
C LEU A 65 -38.52 9.79 3.41
N VAL A 66 -37.59 9.11 4.09
CA VAL A 66 -36.14 9.27 3.87
C VAL A 66 -35.76 8.82 2.47
N SER A 67 -36.34 7.74 1.94
CA SER A 67 -36.09 7.31 0.56
C SER A 67 -36.66 8.30 -0.47
N VAL A 68 -37.78 8.98 -0.19
CA VAL A 68 -38.32 10.03 -1.05
C VAL A 68 -37.49 11.31 -0.94
N ILE A 69 -36.97 11.65 0.24
CA ILE A 69 -36.00 12.74 0.43
C ILE A 69 -34.67 12.39 -0.27
N ASP A 70 -34.25 11.14 -0.26
CA ASP A 70 -33.05 10.66 -0.94
C ASP A 70 -33.24 10.61 -2.46
N ILE A 71 -34.40 10.23 -2.97
CA ILE A 71 -34.73 10.28 -4.41
C ILE A 71 -34.88 11.73 -4.87
N THR A 72 -35.47 12.63 -4.08
CA THR A 72 -35.56 14.06 -4.41
C THR A 72 -34.20 14.76 -4.28
N ARG A 73 -33.33 14.37 -3.34
CA ARG A 73 -31.93 14.81 -3.25
C ARG A 73 -31.04 14.19 -4.32
N LEU A 74 -31.31 12.96 -4.75
CA LEU A 74 -30.71 12.35 -5.92
C LEU A 74 -31.18 13.09 -7.17
N LEU A 75 -32.45 13.52 -7.24
CA LEU A 75 -32.96 14.34 -8.33
C LEU A 75 -32.32 15.73 -8.33
N VAL A 76 -32.12 16.36 -7.17
CA VAL A 76 -31.40 17.66 -7.03
C VAL A 76 -29.91 17.49 -7.30
N SER A 77 -29.28 16.39 -6.86
CA SER A 77 -27.90 16.01 -7.18
C SER A 77 -27.74 15.68 -8.67
N VAL A 78 -28.75 15.11 -9.31
CA VAL A 78 -28.79 14.87 -10.76
C VAL A 78 -29.12 16.17 -11.48
N ILE A 79 -29.91 17.10 -10.93
CA ILE A 79 -30.09 18.46 -11.46
C ILE A 79 -28.78 19.26 -11.32
N ASP A 80 -28.02 19.07 -10.24
CA ASP A 80 -26.72 19.72 -10.03
C ASP A 80 -25.60 19.06 -10.83
N MET A 81 -25.59 17.74 -10.96
CA MET A 81 -24.69 16.99 -11.85
C MET A 81 -25.07 17.19 -13.30
N THR A 82 -26.35 17.41 -13.66
CA THR A 82 -26.75 17.83 -15.01
C THR A 82 -26.53 19.33 -15.20
N ARG A 83 -26.50 20.17 -14.17
CA ARG A 83 -25.97 21.55 -14.22
C ARG A 83 -24.45 21.57 -14.35
N LEU A 84 -23.75 20.59 -13.77
CA LEU A 84 -22.31 20.38 -13.92
C LEU A 84 -22.00 19.73 -15.26
N LEU A 85 -22.86 18.84 -15.77
CA LEU A 85 -22.81 18.32 -17.12
C LEU A 85 -23.23 19.38 -18.12
N LEU A 86 -24.11 20.32 -17.76
CA LEU A 86 -24.45 21.52 -18.52
C LEU A 86 -23.34 22.55 -18.43
N SER A 87 -22.55 22.62 -17.36
CA SER A 87 -21.35 23.46 -17.29
C SER A 87 -20.20 22.82 -18.07
N VAL A 88 -20.08 21.50 -18.08
CA VAL A 88 -19.19 20.75 -18.97
C VAL A 88 -19.68 20.79 -20.41
N ILE A 89 -20.99 20.79 -20.68
CA ILE A 89 -21.65 21.02 -21.98
C ILE A 89 -21.57 22.48 -22.37
N ASP A 90 -21.52 23.44 -21.45
CA ASP A 90 -21.33 24.86 -21.73
C ASP A 90 -19.84 25.15 -21.96
N ILE A 91 -18.93 24.42 -21.31
CA ILE A 91 -17.49 24.40 -21.62
C ILE A 91 -17.26 23.67 -22.95
N THR A 92 -17.98 22.57 -23.24
CA THR A 92 -17.94 21.94 -24.57
C THR A 92 -18.68 22.75 -25.62
N ARG A 93 -19.70 23.55 -25.31
CA ARG A 93 -20.35 24.55 -26.19
C ARG A 93 -19.47 25.79 -26.34
N LEU A 94 -18.63 26.13 -25.38
CA LEU A 94 -17.54 27.10 -25.52
C LEU A 94 -16.45 26.56 -26.43
N LEU A 95 -16.17 25.25 -26.39
CA LEU A 95 -15.29 24.55 -27.33
C LEU A 95 -15.94 24.32 -28.71
N ILE A 96 -17.27 24.20 -28.78
CA ILE A 96 -18.07 23.92 -29.99
C ILE A 96 -18.69 25.20 -30.57
N SER A 97 -18.51 26.37 -29.92
CA SER A 97 -18.97 27.65 -30.45
C SER A 97 -18.48 27.77 -31.90
N PRO A 98 -19.37 27.97 -32.88
CA PRO A 98 -19.03 28.00 -34.30
C PRO A 98 -18.08 29.16 -34.68
N ARG A 99 -17.66 29.98 -33.70
CA ARG A 99 -16.64 31.03 -33.82
C ARG A 99 -15.29 30.68 -33.18
N SER A 100 -15.09 29.44 -32.71
CA SER A 100 -13.88 29.03 -31.98
C SER A 100 -12.77 28.55 -32.92
N ARG A 101 -11.57 29.15 -32.81
CA ARG A 101 -10.38 28.94 -33.66
C ARG A 101 -9.65 27.60 -33.48
N PHE A 102 -10.15 26.70 -32.63
CA PHE A 102 -9.51 25.41 -32.32
C PHE A 102 -9.73 24.37 -33.42
N THR A 103 -8.68 23.65 -33.83
CA THR A 103 -8.78 22.49 -34.74
C THR A 103 -9.40 21.27 -34.02
N ARG A 104 -10.04 20.36 -34.77
CA ARG A 104 -10.70 19.16 -34.19
C ARG A 104 -9.72 18.30 -33.37
N VAL A 105 -8.45 18.21 -33.81
CA VAL A 105 -7.38 17.48 -33.12
C VAL A 105 -6.97 18.17 -31.81
N GLN A 106 -6.88 19.50 -31.79
CA GLN A 106 -6.56 20.26 -30.57
C GLN A 106 -7.64 20.12 -29.50
N ARG A 107 -8.91 20.00 -29.89
CA ARG A 107 -10.03 19.78 -28.97
C ARG A 107 -9.95 18.37 -28.35
N VAL A 108 -9.63 17.35 -29.15
CA VAL A 108 -9.44 15.98 -28.67
C VAL A 108 -8.24 15.88 -27.72
N LEU A 109 -7.12 16.53 -28.06
CA LEU A 109 -5.93 16.56 -27.20
C LEU A 109 -6.20 17.25 -25.86
N CYS A 110 -6.92 18.37 -25.87
CA CYS A 110 -7.32 19.07 -24.64
C CYS A 110 -8.23 18.18 -23.76
N CYS A 111 -9.18 17.46 -24.36
CA CYS A 111 -10.03 16.52 -23.64
C CYS A 111 -9.24 15.32 -23.08
N ALA A 112 -8.29 14.77 -23.84
CA ALA A 112 -7.44 13.68 -23.37
C ALA A 112 -6.56 14.10 -22.18
N VAL A 113 -5.96 15.29 -22.24
CA VAL A 113 -5.15 15.83 -21.12
C VAL A 113 -5.99 16.08 -19.87
N MET A 114 -7.24 16.56 -20.03
CA MET A 114 -8.18 16.70 -18.92
C MET A 114 -8.51 15.36 -18.23
N LEU A 115 -8.72 14.31 -19.04
CA LEU A 115 -8.97 12.96 -18.51
C LEU A 115 -7.75 12.39 -17.79
N PHE A 116 -6.55 12.59 -18.31
CA PHE A 116 -5.34 12.11 -17.64
C PHE A 116 -5.05 12.86 -16.34
N MET A 117 -5.27 14.19 -16.30
CA MET A 117 -5.08 14.98 -15.07
C MET A 117 -6.09 14.63 -13.98
N THR A 118 -7.34 14.34 -14.35
CA THR A 118 -8.36 13.87 -13.39
C THR A 118 -8.05 12.48 -12.85
N MET A 119 -7.58 11.55 -13.69
CA MET A 119 -7.10 10.23 -13.22
C MET A 119 -5.88 10.34 -12.31
N LEU A 120 -4.92 11.21 -12.63
CA LEU A 120 -3.71 11.40 -11.82
C LEU A 120 -4.05 11.99 -10.45
N THR A 121 -4.98 12.96 -10.41
CA THR A 121 -5.43 13.59 -9.16
C THR A 121 -6.22 12.62 -8.30
N ASN A 122 -7.01 11.73 -8.89
CA ASN A 122 -7.68 10.65 -8.17
C ASN A 122 -6.69 9.63 -7.59
N ALA A 123 -5.58 9.35 -8.29
CA ALA A 123 -4.54 8.44 -7.83
C ALA A 123 -3.71 9.02 -6.67
N THR A 124 -3.49 10.34 -6.62
CA THR A 124 -2.73 10.98 -5.51
C THR A 124 -3.43 10.87 -4.17
N TRP A 125 -4.76 10.83 -4.15
CA TRP A 125 -5.55 10.70 -2.92
C TRP A 125 -5.89 9.25 -2.57
N TYR A 126 -5.42 8.28 -3.36
CA TYR A 126 -5.66 6.85 -3.13
C TYR A 126 -4.88 6.35 -1.90
N GLY A 127 -5.60 5.93 -0.86
CA GLY A 127 -5.03 5.36 0.38
C GLY A 127 -4.67 6.37 1.48
N VAL A 128 -4.88 7.67 1.25
CA VAL A 128 -4.62 8.74 2.25
C VAL A 128 -5.78 8.88 3.25
N ILE A 129 -7.01 8.52 2.84
CA ILE A 129 -8.22 8.67 3.66
C ILE A 129 -8.55 7.31 4.29
N ASN A 130 -8.31 7.16 5.60
CA ASN A 130 -8.71 5.97 6.34
C ASN A 130 -10.22 6.04 6.65
N PRO A 131 -11.02 5.02 6.29
CA PRO A 131 -12.48 5.03 6.51
C PRO A 131 -12.89 4.95 7.98
N LEU A 132 -11.93 4.88 8.92
CA LEU A 132 -12.15 4.64 10.35
C LEU A 132 -12.08 5.91 11.22
N THR A 133 -11.61 7.05 10.69
CA THR A 133 -11.36 8.26 11.51
C THR A 133 -12.24 9.47 11.17
N ALA A 134 -12.99 9.46 10.06
CA ALA A 134 -13.86 10.57 9.70
C ALA A 134 -15.23 10.42 10.38
N LYS A 135 -15.74 11.52 10.97
CA LYS A 135 -17.19 11.68 11.26
C LYS A 135 -17.94 11.51 9.94
N SER A 136 -18.32 10.27 9.63
CA SER A 136 -18.95 9.87 8.38
C SER A 136 -20.45 9.81 8.63
N VAL A 137 -21.20 10.62 7.91
CA VAL A 137 -22.66 10.49 7.89
C VAL A 137 -22.95 9.31 6.97
N LYS A 138 -23.33 8.18 7.56
CA LYS A 138 -23.59 6.94 6.82
C LYS A 138 -24.98 6.99 6.22
N PHE A 139 -25.07 7.01 4.88
CA PHE A 139 -26.30 6.88 4.12
C PHE A 139 -26.27 5.56 3.35
N GLY A 140 -26.78 4.50 3.97
CA GLY A 140 -26.79 3.17 3.37
C GLY A 140 -25.39 2.70 2.95
N PRO A 141 -25.23 2.03 1.79
CA PRO A 141 -23.93 1.49 1.37
C PRO A 141 -22.86 2.55 1.03
N PHE A 142 -23.17 3.85 1.14
CA PHE A 142 -22.24 4.95 0.88
C PHE A 142 -22.01 5.78 2.15
N ALA A 143 -20.75 5.82 2.61
CA ALA A 143 -20.33 6.64 3.74
C ALA A 143 -19.55 7.85 3.20
N LEU A 144 -20.22 9.01 3.10
CA LEU A 144 -19.58 10.26 2.67
C LEU A 144 -18.99 10.96 3.90
N GLY A 145 -17.65 10.98 3.97
CA GLY A 145 -16.93 11.78 4.96
C GLY A 145 -16.76 13.23 4.49
N GLN A 146 -16.83 14.20 5.40
CA GLN A 146 -16.54 15.62 5.11
C GLN A 146 -15.15 15.80 4.46
N GLU A 147 -14.20 14.92 4.78
CA GLU A 147 -12.87 14.86 4.19
C GLU A 147 -12.88 14.44 2.71
N GLN A 148 -13.76 13.50 2.32
CA GLN A 148 -13.90 13.07 0.93
C GLN A 148 -14.50 14.17 0.05
N PHE A 149 -15.43 14.96 0.61
CA PHE A 149 -15.98 16.14 -0.07
C PHE A 149 -14.91 17.22 -0.28
N MET A 150 -14.11 17.51 0.74
CA MET A 150 -13.00 18.48 0.64
C MET A 150 -11.93 18.03 -0.36
N VAL A 151 -11.59 16.74 -0.38
CA VAL A 151 -10.67 16.16 -1.37
C VAL A 151 -11.24 16.27 -2.79
N GLY A 152 -12.54 16.03 -2.98
CA GLY A 152 -13.22 16.28 -4.25
C GLY A 152 -13.12 17.73 -4.71
N LEU A 153 -13.31 18.69 -3.80
CA LEU A 153 -13.25 20.13 -4.10
C LEU A 153 -11.81 20.57 -4.45
N ILE A 154 -10.82 20.11 -3.69
CA ILE A 154 -9.40 20.38 -3.92
C ILE A 154 -8.94 19.73 -5.23
N SER A 155 -9.36 18.49 -5.51
CA SER A 155 -8.99 17.78 -6.75
C SER A 155 -9.49 18.51 -8.00
N ASN A 156 -10.70 19.05 -7.95
CA ASN A 156 -11.27 19.82 -9.06
C ASN A 156 -10.53 21.16 -9.27
N LEU A 157 -10.17 21.84 -8.17
CA LEU A 157 -9.38 23.07 -8.24
C LEU A 157 -7.98 22.84 -8.83
N ILE A 158 -7.33 21.72 -8.49
CA ILE A 158 -6.02 21.33 -9.02
C ILE A 158 -6.09 21.07 -10.53
N VAL A 159 -7.15 20.44 -11.02
CA VAL A 159 -7.32 20.16 -12.45
C VAL A 159 -7.62 21.44 -13.23
N LEU A 160 -8.44 22.34 -12.68
CA LEU A 160 -8.95 23.54 -13.36
C LEU A 160 -7.87 24.51 -13.83
N ILE A 161 -6.84 24.74 -13.01
CA ILE A 161 -5.77 25.72 -13.28
C ILE A 161 -4.98 25.34 -14.56
N PRO A 162 -4.45 24.10 -14.70
CA PRO A 162 -3.84 23.64 -15.95
C PRO A 162 -4.78 23.67 -17.15
N SER A 163 -6.07 23.35 -16.97
CA SER A 163 -7.05 23.36 -18.07
C SER A 163 -7.18 24.74 -18.70
N ILE A 164 -7.30 25.77 -17.86
CA ILE A 164 -7.43 27.17 -18.30
C ILE A 164 -6.15 27.62 -19.01
N LEU A 165 -4.98 27.19 -18.52
CA LEU A 165 -3.68 27.53 -19.09
C LEU A 165 -3.45 26.88 -20.46
N ILE A 166 -3.84 25.62 -20.63
CA ILE A 166 -3.78 24.93 -21.93
C ILE A 166 -4.72 25.58 -22.94
N ILE A 167 -5.94 25.92 -22.52
CA ILE A 167 -6.92 26.61 -23.37
C ILE A 167 -6.43 28.01 -23.75
N SER A 168 -5.79 28.74 -22.83
CA SER A 168 -5.25 30.08 -23.11
C SER A 168 -4.06 30.03 -24.07
N MET A 169 -3.18 29.05 -23.92
CA MET A 169 -2.03 28.82 -24.81
C MET A 169 -2.48 28.53 -26.24
N PHE A 170 -3.49 27.66 -26.41
CA PHE A 170 -4.03 27.37 -27.74
C PHE A 170 -4.86 28.52 -28.33
N ARG A 171 -5.53 29.33 -27.50
CA ARG A 171 -6.20 30.57 -27.98
C ARG A 171 -5.22 31.61 -28.52
N TYR A 172 -3.99 31.64 -28.02
CA TYR A 172 -2.95 32.58 -28.45
C TYR A 172 -2.17 32.09 -29.69
N SER A 173 -2.30 30.81 -30.04
CA SER A 173 -1.67 30.21 -31.23
C SER A 173 -2.41 30.61 -32.52
N ARG A 174 -1.72 31.25 -33.47
CA ARG A 174 -2.31 31.70 -34.75
C ARG A 174 -2.43 30.53 -35.74
N PRO A 175 -3.54 30.39 -36.49
CA PRO A 175 -3.68 29.34 -37.50
C PRO A 175 -2.86 29.63 -38.76
N PHE A 176 -2.14 28.62 -39.25
CA PHE A 176 -1.46 28.66 -40.55
C PHE A 176 -2.49 28.47 -41.67
N LYS A 177 -2.74 29.49 -42.50
CA LYS A 177 -3.68 29.42 -43.63
C LYS A 177 -3.10 28.55 -44.74
N LYS A 178 -3.74 27.42 -45.05
CA LYS A 178 -3.52 26.66 -46.29
C LYS A 178 -4.68 26.95 -47.25
N ARG A 179 -4.39 27.16 -48.54
CA ARG A 179 -5.37 27.58 -49.57
C ARG A 179 -6.34 26.41 -49.87
N GLU A 180 -7.66 26.65 -49.84
CA GLU A 180 -8.70 25.64 -50.07
C GLU A 180 -8.73 25.15 -51.52
N SER A 181 -9.01 23.85 -51.72
CA SER A 181 -9.18 23.22 -53.02
C SER A 181 -10.67 23.08 -53.37
N ARG A 182 -11.01 23.08 -54.66
CA ARG A 182 -12.40 23.14 -55.19
C ARG A 182 -13.33 22.01 -54.74
N ILE A 183 -12.79 20.93 -54.16
CA ILE A 183 -13.53 19.71 -53.82
C ILE A 183 -14.38 19.88 -52.55
N ASP A 184 -13.92 20.72 -51.60
CA ASP A 184 -14.57 20.86 -50.29
C ASP A 184 -15.89 21.66 -50.32
N LYS A 185 -16.17 22.37 -51.42
CA LYS A 185 -17.42 23.14 -51.60
C LYS A 185 -18.62 22.27 -52.03
N ALA A 186 -18.38 21.10 -52.62
CA ALA A 186 -19.45 20.26 -53.16
C ALA A 186 -20.14 19.38 -52.09
N ILE A 187 -19.40 19.04 -51.03
CA ILE A 187 -19.84 18.05 -50.04
C ILE A 187 -20.83 18.64 -49.02
N ASN A 188 -20.80 19.95 -48.76
CA ASN A 188 -21.61 20.58 -47.72
C ASN A 188 -23.05 20.96 -48.15
N ALA A 189 -23.47 20.62 -49.38
CA ALA A 189 -24.73 21.09 -49.95
C ALA A 189 -25.93 20.13 -49.76
N GLY A 190 -25.74 18.93 -49.19
CA GLY A 190 -26.85 17.99 -48.99
C GLY A 190 -26.74 17.29 -47.66
N GLU A 191 -27.73 17.51 -46.77
CA GLU A 191 -28.33 16.57 -45.81
C GLU A 191 -28.72 17.24 -44.47
N ASP A 192 -30.02 17.49 -44.26
CA ASP A 192 -30.66 17.81 -42.97
C ASP A 192 -31.89 16.90 -42.74
N GLY A 193 -32.01 16.22 -41.58
CA GLY A 193 -33.23 15.51 -41.09
C GLY A 193 -33.01 14.43 -39.96
N PRO A 194 -33.91 14.23 -38.95
CA PRO A 194 -33.46 14.00 -37.56
C PRO A 194 -33.95 12.76 -36.71
N GLU A 195 -34.74 11.79 -37.19
CA GLU A 195 -35.50 10.89 -36.27
C GLU A 195 -34.79 9.61 -35.74
N GLY A 196 -33.67 9.15 -36.30
CA GLY A 196 -33.02 7.89 -35.86
C GLY A 196 -32.08 7.99 -34.64
N LYS A 197 -32.07 9.13 -33.94
CA LYS A 197 -30.83 9.67 -33.34
C LYS A 197 -30.40 9.20 -31.94
N ARG A 198 -31.07 8.32 -31.20
CA ARG A 198 -30.59 8.02 -29.82
C ARG A 198 -30.43 6.57 -29.39
N TYR A 199 -31.34 5.64 -29.70
CA TYR A 199 -31.29 4.33 -29.01
C TYR A 199 -30.37 3.28 -29.68
N ILE A 200 -30.08 3.42 -30.97
CA ILE A 200 -29.17 2.52 -31.69
C ILE A 200 -27.70 2.83 -31.36
N ARG A 201 -27.38 4.07 -30.99
CA ARG A 201 -26.04 4.65 -31.14
C ARG A 201 -25.00 4.31 -30.07
N ILE A 202 -25.35 3.58 -29.00
CA ILE A 202 -24.36 3.22 -27.96
C ILE A 202 -24.11 1.71 -27.95
N THR A 203 -25.16 0.91 -28.16
CA THR A 203 -25.03 -0.55 -28.37
C THR A 203 -24.51 -0.87 -29.76
N SER A 204 -24.85 -0.09 -30.80
CA SER A 204 -24.18 -0.18 -32.10
C SER A 204 -22.74 0.33 -32.03
N LEU A 205 -22.38 1.32 -31.20
CA LEU A 205 -21.00 1.84 -31.23
C LEU A 205 -19.98 0.80 -30.75
N SER A 206 -20.34 0.01 -29.74
CA SER A 206 -19.42 -0.97 -29.15
C SER A 206 -19.37 -2.25 -29.98
N ILE A 207 -20.52 -2.74 -30.43
CA ILE A 207 -20.56 -3.91 -31.33
C ILE A 207 -19.99 -3.52 -32.70
N SER A 208 -20.43 -2.43 -33.33
CA SER A 208 -19.85 -1.95 -34.60
C SER A 208 -18.38 -1.58 -34.49
N PHE A 209 -17.83 -1.13 -33.35
CA PHE A 209 -16.38 -0.92 -33.29
C PHE A 209 -15.61 -2.23 -33.49
N PHE A 210 -16.02 -3.31 -32.81
CA PHE A 210 -15.34 -4.60 -32.93
C PHE A 210 -15.71 -5.36 -34.20
N THR A 211 -16.97 -5.33 -34.64
CA THR A 211 -17.36 -5.88 -35.94
C THR A 211 -16.71 -5.09 -37.08
N SER A 212 -16.56 -3.77 -36.98
CA SER A 212 -15.91 -2.96 -38.02
C SER A 212 -14.42 -3.22 -38.12
N VAL A 213 -13.67 -3.18 -37.02
CA VAL A 213 -12.21 -3.31 -37.08
C VAL A 213 -11.76 -4.75 -37.42
N LEU A 214 -12.46 -5.77 -36.91
CA LEU A 214 -12.03 -7.17 -37.06
C LEU A 214 -12.69 -7.89 -38.24
N ILE A 215 -13.89 -7.49 -38.67
CA ILE A 215 -14.67 -8.22 -39.69
C ILE A 215 -14.97 -7.33 -40.90
N VAL A 216 -15.58 -6.15 -40.72
CA VAL A 216 -16.10 -5.34 -41.83
C VAL A 216 -15.02 -4.57 -42.56
N GLU A 217 -13.97 -4.06 -41.92
CA GLU A 217 -12.85 -3.38 -42.59
C GLU A 217 -12.06 -4.33 -43.51
N PRO A 218 -11.60 -5.53 -43.08
CA PRO A 218 -10.97 -6.48 -43.99
C PRO A 218 -11.95 -7.04 -45.03
N MET A 219 -13.22 -7.28 -44.69
CA MET A 219 -14.24 -7.72 -45.65
C MET A 219 -14.62 -6.61 -46.64
N GLN A 220 -14.63 -5.33 -46.26
CA GLN A 220 -14.85 -4.19 -47.15
C GLN A 220 -13.64 -3.96 -48.05
N VAL A 221 -12.41 -4.13 -47.57
CA VAL A 221 -11.23 -4.08 -48.45
C VAL A 221 -11.26 -5.22 -49.46
N LEU A 222 -11.69 -6.41 -49.05
CA LEU A 222 -11.80 -7.58 -49.92
C LEU A 222 -13.00 -7.50 -50.87
N LEU A 223 -14.15 -6.97 -50.45
CA LEU A 223 -15.32 -6.72 -51.31
C LEU A 223 -15.12 -5.51 -52.21
N PHE A 224 -14.43 -4.46 -51.77
CA PHE A 224 -14.10 -3.30 -52.60
C PHE A 224 -13.01 -3.66 -53.61
N SER A 225 -12.06 -4.54 -53.27
CA SER A 225 -11.13 -5.11 -54.26
C SER A 225 -11.85 -6.04 -55.24
N LEU A 226 -12.75 -6.93 -54.79
CA LEU A 226 -13.55 -7.79 -55.67
C LEU A 226 -14.53 -6.97 -56.55
N PHE A 227 -15.15 -5.94 -56.00
CA PHE A 227 -16.03 -5.01 -56.69
C PHE A 227 -15.26 -4.16 -57.70
N LEU A 228 -14.06 -3.69 -57.36
CA LEU A 228 -13.17 -3.05 -58.33
C LEU A 228 -12.66 -4.03 -59.39
N THR A 229 -12.39 -5.30 -59.06
CA THR A 229 -11.95 -6.31 -60.05
C THR A 229 -13.11 -6.77 -60.95
N CYS A 230 -14.35 -6.70 -60.46
CA CYS A 230 -15.56 -6.99 -61.24
C CYS A 230 -16.04 -5.79 -62.08
N ILE A 231 -15.82 -4.55 -61.62
CA ILE A 231 -16.17 -3.31 -62.36
C ILE A 231 -15.05 -2.91 -63.33
N TYR A 232 -13.80 -3.12 -62.95
CA TYR A 232 -12.64 -3.12 -63.84
C TYR A 232 -12.27 -4.55 -64.26
N LYS A 233 -13.30 -5.37 -64.54
CA LYS A 233 -13.12 -6.38 -65.56
C LYS A 233 -13.19 -5.64 -66.88
N GLN A 234 -12.08 -5.02 -67.25
CA GLN A 234 -11.89 -4.62 -68.62
C GLN A 234 -11.84 -5.93 -69.40
N GLU A 235 -12.78 -6.10 -70.34
CA GLU A 235 -12.63 -7.07 -71.40
C GLU A 235 -11.28 -6.84 -72.06
N PRO A 236 -10.57 -7.91 -72.46
CA PRO A 236 -9.32 -7.76 -73.19
C PRO A 236 -9.68 -7.19 -74.56
N ASP A 237 -9.65 -5.87 -74.69
CA ASP A 237 -9.38 -5.28 -75.98
C ASP A 237 -7.87 -5.40 -76.17
N ASP A 238 -7.54 -6.46 -76.89
CA ASP A 238 -6.30 -6.67 -77.59
C ASP A 238 -5.94 -5.40 -78.36
N GLU A 239 -5.03 -4.60 -77.83
CA GLU A 239 -4.08 -3.86 -78.65
C GLU A 239 -2.81 -3.71 -77.81
N ASP A 240 -1.80 -4.48 -78.22
CA ASP A 240 -0.42 -4.36 -77.79
C ASP A 240 0.00 -2.89 -77.80
N ASP A 241 0.34 -2.35 -76.63
CA ASP A 241 1.35 -1.30 -76.51
C ASP A 241 2.36 -1.72 -75.44
N SER A 242 2.92 -2.92 -75.64
CA SER A 242 4.38 -3.00 -75.59
C SER A 242 4.93 -1.94 -76.58
N ASP A 243 5.84 -1.10 -76.10
CA ASP A 243 6.66 -0.16 -76.88
C ASP A 243 6.16 1.29 -76.90
N GLN A 244 6.35 2.04 -75.80
CA GLN A 244 6.55 3.49 -75.90
C GLN A 244 7.31 4.14 -74.74
N ASP A 245 8.22 3.40 -74.10
CA ASP A 245 9.42 4.03 -73.53
C ASP A 245 10.55 3.76 -74.52
N GLU A 246 11.10 4.84 -75.10
CA GLU A 246 12.21 4.93 -76.06
C GLU A 246 11.82 5.28 -77.50
N ARG A 247 11.88 6.59 -77.83
CA ARG A 247 12.38 7.02 -79.15
C ARG A 247 13.14 8.35 -79.09
N GLU A 248 14.23 8.35 -79.84
CA GLU A 248 15.36 9.29 -79.87
C GLU A 248 15.01 10.70 -80.37
N PRO A 249 15.84 11.73 -80.07
CA PRO A 249 15.50 13.12 -80.39
C PRO A 249 15.67 13.39 -81.89
N HIS A 250 14.65 13.97 -82.53
CA HIS A 250 14.76 14.39 -83.94
C HIS A 250 14.99 15.89 -84.05
N LEU A 251 16.14 16.24 -84.65
CA LEU A 251 16.56 17.59 -85.01
C LEU A 251 15.78 18.11 -86.24
N GLN A 252 15.32 19.36 -86.10
CA GLN A 252 15.18 20.46 -87.06
C GLN A 252 14.59 20.31 -88.49
N TYR A 253 13.74 21.31 -88.77
CA TYR A 253 13.57 22.11 -89.98
C TYR A 253 12.51 21.68 -91.03
N ASN A 254 11.56 22.61 -91.20
CA ASN A 254 10.58 22.82 -92.26
C ASN A 254 9.20 22.17 -92.22
N GLU A 255 8.25 23.04 -92.56
CA GLU A 255 6.81 22.97 -92.45
C GLU A 255 6.17 21.96 -93.39
N THR A 256 5.05 21.37 -93.00
CA THR A 256 3.76 21.49 -93.71
C THR A 256 2.66 20.85 -92.87
N TRP A 257 1.56 21.58 -92.71
CA TRP A 257 0.41 21.23 -91.88
C TRP A 257 -0.41 20.09 -92.48
N LEU A 258 -0.83 19.15 -91.63
CA LEU A 258 -2.10 18.45 -91.80
C LEU A 258 -2.83 18.45 -90.46
N GLU A 259 -3.96 19.15 -90.52
CA GLU A 259 -4.90 19.51 -89.47
C GLU A 259 -5.51 18.27 -88.83
N HIS A 260 -5.38 18.13 -87.51
CA HIS A 260 -6.44 17.48 -86.73
C HIS A 260 -6.62 18.18 -85.40
N ASP A 261 -7.74 18.88 -85.36
CA ASP A 261 -8.35 19.55 -84.24
C ASP A 261 -8.63 18.53 -83.13
N THR A 262 -7.85 18.58 -82.03
CA THR A 262 -8.28 18.07 -80.73
C THR A 262 -7.86 19.01 -79.63
N THR A 263 -8.85 19.72 -79.14
CA THR A 263 -8.88 20.46 -77.89
C THR A 263 -8.45 19.59 -76.72
N ASN A 264 -7.25 19.81 -76.19
CA ASN A 264 -6.96 19.81 -74.76
C ASN A 264 -5.49 20.20 -74.53
N ASN A 265 -5.23 21.50 -74.33
CA ASN A 265 -3.97 21.98 -73.78
C ASN A 265 -3.78 21.45 -72.36
N ARG A 266 -3.24 20.23 -72.22
CA ARG A 266 -2.53 19.79 -71.03
C ARG A 266 -1.06 19.80 -71.37
N GLU A 267 -0.40 20.92 -71.05
CA GLU A 267 1.05 21.02 -71.11
C GLU A 267 1.66 19.80 -70.37
N PRO A 268 2.65 19.11 -70.97
CA PRO A 268 3.31 17.98 -70.33
C PRO A 268 3.96 18.47 -69.04
N LYS A 269 3.69 17.79 -67.92
CA LYS A 269 4.39 18.03 -66.65
C LYS A 269 5.83 17.57 -66.79
N VAL A 270 6.69 18.45 -67.32
CA VAL A 270 8.14 18.26 -67.32
C VAL A 270 8.58 18.12 -65.87
N TYR A 271 9.25 17.01 -65.53
CA TYR A 271 9.92 16.89 -64.23
C TYR A 271 11.01 17.94 -64.16
N ARG A 272 10.73 19.06 -63.48
CA ARG A 272 11.76 20.06 -63.16
C ARG A 272 12.54 19.56 -61.95
N PRO A 273 13.88 19.48 -62.03
CA PRO A 273 14.68 19.15 -60.86
C PRO A 273 14.37 20.13 -59.73
N LEU A 274 14.18 19.60 -58.52
CA LEU A 274 13.78 20.39 -57.36
C LEU A 274 14.81 21.51 -57.08
N THR A 275 14.34 22.75 -56.90
CA THR A 275 15.19 23.91 -56.57
C THR A 275 16.01 23.62 -55.31
N ARG A 276 17.26 24.12 -55.23
CA ARG A 276 18.16 23.90 -54.07
C ARG A 276 17.48 24.23 -52.73
N GLU A 277 16.68 25.28 -52.68
CA GLU A 277 15.90 25.68 -51.49
C GLU A 277 14.88 24.61 -51.07
N GLY A 278 14.13 24.03 -52.01
CA GLY A 278 13.19 22.94 -51.73
C GLY A 278 13.89 21.65 -51.24
N LEU A 279 15.12 21.40 -51.68
CA LEU A 279 15.94 20.30 -51.17
C LEU A 279 16.40 20.54 -49.72
N TYR A 280 16.72 21.79 -49.35
CA TYR A 280 17.05 22.13 -47.96
C TYR A 280 15.84 21.93 -47.04
N ASP A 281 14.66 22.40 -47.46
CA ASP A 281 13.42 22.23 -46.69
C ASP A 281 13.05 20.75 -46.47
N LEU A 282 13.22 19.91 -47.49
CA LEU A 282 12.98 18.47 -47.39
C LEU A 282 14.00 17.77 -46.49
N ARG A 283 15.28 18.19 -46.54
CA ARG A 283 16.33 17.67 -45.66
C ARG A 283 16.08 18.07 -44.20
N GLU A 284 15.60 19.29 -43.97
CA GLU A 284 15.26 19.77 -42.63
C GLU A 284 14.06 19.01 -42.05
N LYS A 285 12.99 18.82 -42.83
CA LYS A 285 11.85 17.98 -42.41
C LYS A 285 12.27 16.56 -42.06
N ARG A 286 13.08 15.91 -42.91
CA ARG A 286 13.61 14.57 -42.64
C ARG A 286 14.48 14.54 -41.38
N ARG A 287 15.30 15.57 -41.14
CA ARG A 287 16.12 15.67 -39.92
C ARG A 287 15.23 15.78 -38.67
N ASN A 288 14.20 16.61 -38.71
CA ASN A 288 13.24 16.78 -37.61
C ASN A 288 12.47 15.48 -37.35
N GLU A 289 12.01 14.78 -38.40
CA GLU A 289 11.37 13.47 -38.27
C GLU A 289 12.30 12.45 -37.59
N ILE A 290 13.55 12.33 -38.05
CA ILE A 290 14.53 11.43 -37.44
C ILE A 290 14.76 11.80 -35.98
N GLN A 291 14.93 13.10 -35.66
CA GLN A 291 15.16 13.57 -34.30
C GLN A 291 13.96 13.32 -33.38
N MET A 292 12.74 13.48 -33.88
CA MET A 292 11.51 13.15 -33.14
C MET A 292 11.46 11.64 -32.86
N TRP A 293 11.69 10.80 -33.87
CA TRP A 293 11.70 9.34 -33.72
C TRP A 293 12.79 8.85 -32.77
N THR A 294 13.99 9.43 -32.80
CA THR A 294 15.06 9.09 -31.84
C THR A 294 14.67 9.49 -30.42
N SER A 295 14.11 10.69 -30.23
CA SER A 295 13.69 11.17 -28.91
C SER A 295 12.57 10.31 -28.32
N ILE A 296 11.59 9.92 -29.16
CA ILE A 296 10.48 9.05 -28.75
C ILE A 296 10.99 7.68 -28.32
N LYS A 297 11.91 7.06 -29.08
CA LYS A 297 12.51 5.78 -28.72
C LYS A 297 13.23 5.84 -27.37
N GLU A 298 13.97 6.93 -27.11
CA GLU A 298 14.63 7.12 -25.82
C GLU A 298 13.64 7.24 -24.66
N ILE A 299 12.57 8.03 -24.83
CA ILE A 299 11.52 8.19 -23.82
C ILE A 299 10.88 6.83 -23.49
N ILE A 300 10.59 6.00 -24.50
CA ILE A 300 10.03 4.66 -24.30
C ILE A 300 10.99 3.78 -23.48
N ILE A 301 12.27 3.76 -23.81
CA ILE A 301 13.26 2.96 -23.09
C ILE A 301 13.39 3.43 -21.63
N TYR A 302 13.45 4.74 -21.39
CA TYR A 302 13.48 5.28 -20.03
C TYR A 302 12.20 4.98 -19.24
N THR A 303 11.05 4.95 -19.92
CA THR A 303 9.78 4.56 -19.29
C THR A 303 9.80 3.09 -18.86
N ILE A 304 10.31 2.19 -19.70
CA ILE A 304 10.50 0.77 -19.36
C ILE A 304 11.46 0.62 -18.18
N TYR A 305 12.58 1.34 -18.19
CA TYR A 305 13.54 1.33 -17.09
C TYR A 305 12.92 1.82 -15.77
N LEU A 306 12.12 2.87 -15.80
CA LEU A 306 11.40 3.38 -14.63
C LEU A 306 10.40 2.34 -14.10
N ILE A 307 9.63 1.70 -14.98
CA ILE A 307 8.71 0.61 -14.60
C ILE A 307 9.48 -0.52 -13.90
N LEU A 308 10.64 -0.90 -14.45
CA LEU A 308 11.49 -1.93 -13.89
C LEU A 308 12.02 -1.56 -12.50
N LEU A 309 12.46 -0.31 -12.31
CA LEU A 309 12.90 0.21 -11.00
C LEU A 309 11.75 0.18 -9.98
N ILE A 310 10.53 0.55 -10.38
CA ILE A 310 9.34 0.51 -9.52
C ILE A 310 9.01 -0.95 -9.13
N ILE A 311 9.15 -1.90 -10.05
CA ILE A 311 8.94 -3.33 -9.76
C ILE A 311 9.95 -3.82 -8.72
N ILE A 312 11.24 -3.49 -8.86
CA ILE A 312 12.27 -3.87 -7.88
C ILE A 312 11.99 -3.21 -6.52
N ALA A 313 11.73 -1.91 -6.50
CA ALA A 313 11.46 -1.17 -5.26
C ALA A 313 10.26 -1.72 -4.49
N ARG A 314 9.20 -2.14 -5.20
CA ARG A 314 8.03 -2.79 -4.59
C ARG A 314 8.28 -4.26 -4.26
N GLY A 315 9.04 -4.98 -5.07
CA GLY A 315 9.34 -6.41 -4.86
C GLY A 315 10.17 -6.68 -3.61
N LEU A 316 11.06 -5.75 -3.26
CA LEU A 316 11.90 -5.81 -2.05
C LEU A 316 11.12 -5.54 -0.76
N ARG A 317 9.97 -4.87 -0.81
CA ARG A 317 9.19 -4.49 0.38
C ARG A 317 8.02 -5.44 0.59
N ASP A 318 8.11 -6.29 1.61
CA ASP A 318 6.99 -7.15 1.99
C ASP A 318 5.98 -6.38 2.88
N PRO A 319 4.67 -6.39 2.57
CA PRO A 319 3.65 -5.75 3.40
C PRO A 319 3.48 -6.44 4.78
N THR A 320 3.78 -7.74 4.88
CA THR A 320 3.62 -8.51 6.13
C THR A 320 4.73 -8.22 7.15
N ALA A 321 5.86 -7.68 6.69
CA ALA A 321 6.99 -7.31 7.55
C ALA A 321 6.61 -6.31 8.65
N TYR A 322 5.68 -5.39 8.35
CA TYR A 322 5.17 -4.44 9.34
C TYR A 322 4.46 -5.15 10.51
N TYR A 323 3.61 -6.13 10.21
CA TYR A 323 2.85 -6.86 11.24
C TYR A 323 3.76 -7.73 12.10
N MET A 324 4.74 -8.40 11.49
CA MET A 324 5.73 -9.18 12.24
C MET A 324 6.55 -8.29 13.19
N ARG A 325 7.04 -7.14 12.71
CA ARG A 325 7.75 -6.16 13.54
C ARG A 325 6.88 -5.68 14.71
N ARG A 326 5.61 -5.36 14.43
CA ARG A 326 4.67 -4.90 15.45
C ARG A 326 4.38 -5.98 16.50
N SER A 327 4.19 -7.22 16.07
CA SER A 327 3.97 -8.36 16.97
C SER A 327 5.14 -8.55 17.94
N MET A 328 6.38 -8.42 17.47
CA MET A 328 7.56 -8.50 18.33
C MET A 328 7.64 -7.32 19.31
N GLN A 329 7.35 -6.10 18.83
CA GLN A 329 7.33 -4.92 19.71
C GLN A 329 6.27 -5.04 20.81
N ASP A 330 5.06 -5.47 20.46
CA ASP A 330 3.98 -5.63 21.42
C ASP A 330 4.31 -6.78 22.40
N SER A 331 5.00 -7.84 21.97
CA SER A 331 5.40 -8.95 22.85
C SER A 331 6.49 -8.57 23.88
N PHE A 332 7.54 -7.85 23.46
CA PHE A 332 8.70 -7.57 24.33
C PHE A 332 8.71 -6.17 24.98
N ILE A 333 8.15 -5.16 24.31
CA ILE A 333 8.22 -3.76 24.74
C ILE A 333 6.94 -3.32 25.44
N ARG A 334 5.77 -3.76 24.93
CA ARG A 334 4.43 -3.40 25.45
C ARG A 334 3.63 -4.63 25.89
N PRO A 335 4.13 -5.37 26.90
CA PRO A 335 3.42 -6.52 27.43
C PRO A 335 2.04 -6.11 27.99
N GLU A 336 1.13 -7.08 28.08
CA GLU A 336 -0.24 -6.91 28.58
C GLU A 336 -0.27 -6.25 29.97
N ALA A 337 0.69 -6.62 30.84
CA ALA A 337 0.87 -6.01 32.15
C ALA A 337 1.78 -4.76 32.05
N PRO A 338 1.23 -3.53 32.20
CA PRO A 338 1.99 -2.30 32.00
C PRO A 338 3.12 -2.08 33.02
N ILE A 339 3.05 -2.76 34.17
CA ILE A 339 4.08 -2.74 35.24
C ILE A 339 5.43 -3.30 34.74
N TYR A 340 5.39 -4.15 33.71
CA TYR A 340 6.60 -4.74 33.11
C TYR A 340 6.95 -4.15 31.75
N ALA A 341 6.38 -3.00 31.37
CA ALA A 341 6.70 -2.38 30.11
C ALA A 341 8.17 -1.95 30.03
N TYR A 342 8.83 -2.19 28.90
CA TYR A 342 10.25 -1.87 28.76
C TYR A 342 10.51 -0.36 28.80
N ARG A 343 9.55 0.44 28.33
CA ARG A 343 9.66 1.91 28.29
C ARG A 343 9.78 2.57 29.67
N ILE A 344 9.33 1.91 30.74
CA ILE A 344 9.36 2.44 32.12
C ILE A 344 10.59 1.97 32.92
N VAL A 345 11.50 1.23 32.28
CA VAL A 345 12.73 0.76 32.91
C VAL A 345 13.67 1.94 33.13
N SER A 346 13.81 2.33 34.40
CA SER A 346 14.71 3.40 34.86
C SER A 346 15.89 2.88 35.68
N ASP A 347 15.73 1.73 36.34
CA ASP A 347 16.67 1.19 37.33
C ASP A 347 16.98 -0.28 37.04
N ALA A 348 18.13 -0.76 37.52
CA ALA A 348 18.56 -2.15 37.34
C ALA A 348 17.52 -3.17 37.88
N ASN A 349 16.86 -2.84 38.99
CA ASN A 349 15.81 -3.70 39.57
C ASN A 349 14.59 -3.83 38.65
N ARG A 350 14.19 -2.75 37.95
CA ARG A 350 13.10 -2.81 36.98
C ARG A 350 13.53 -3.56 35.72
N TYR A 351 14.79 -3.39 35.30
CA TYR A 351 15.36 -4.16 34.19
C TYR A 351 15.29 -5.66 34.46
N TRP A 352 15.72 -6.11 35.65
CA TRP A 352 15.61 -7.53 36.04
C TRP A 352 14.16 -8.02 36.11
N LYS A 353 13.22 -7.20 36.62
CA LYS A 353 11.79 -7.55 36.59
C LYS A 353 11.27 -7.75 35.16
N TRP A 354 11.66 -6.90 34.22
CA TRP A 354 11.34 -7.06 32.79
C TRP A 354 11.99 -8.32 32.20
N MET A 355 13.28 -8.56 32.50
CA MET A 355 14.00 -9.75 32.02
C MET A 355 13.34 -11.05 32.48
N HIS A 356 12.98 -11.14 33.76
CA HIS A 356 12.36 -12.34 34.33
C HIS A 356 10.91 -12.55 33.89
N ASN A 357 10.10 -11.49 33.82
CA ASN A 357 8.65 -11.62 33.60
C ASN A 357 8.21 -11.44 32.15
N VAL A 358 9.05 -10.85 31.29
CA VAL A 358 8.73 -10.62 29.87
C VAL A 358 9.68 -11.41 28.99
N VAL A 359 10.97 -11.10 29.03
CA VAL A 359 11.95 -11.70 28.10
C VAL A 359 11.99 -13.21 28.26
N PHE A 360 12.17 -13.72 29.49
CA PHE A 360 12.29 -15.16 29.71
C PHE A 360 11.04 -15.92 29.23
N TYR A 361 9.85 -15.44 29.56
CA TYR A 361 8.59 -16.09 29.18
C TYR A 361 8.26 -15.94 27.69
N LYS A 362 8.75 -14.90 27.01
CA LYS A 362 8.47 -14.67 25.58
C LYS A 362 9.53 -15.23 24.64
N LEU A 363 10.80 -15.24 25.05
CA LEU A 363 11.92 -15.78 24.28
C LEU A 363 11.88 -17.32 24.21
N VAL A 364 11.34 -17.95 25.25
CA VAL A 364 11.28 -19.40 25.38
C VAL A 364 9.83 -19.84 25.48
N VAL A 365 9.42 -20.76 24.60
CA VAL A 365 8.08 -21.35 24.63
C VAL A 365 7.74 -21.95 26.01
N GLN A 366 6.57 -21.59 26.53
CA GLN A 366 6.06 -22.11 27.80
C GLN A 366 5.18 -23.35 27.60
N ASN A 367 4.87 -24.02 28.71
CA ASN A 367 3.88 -25.10 28.71
C ASN A 367 2.52 -24.59 28.25
N TRP A 368 1.71 -25.52 27.75
CA TRP A 368 0.34 -25.24 27.37
C TRP A 368 -0.50 -24.84 28.58
N TYR A 369 -1.68 -24.25 28.33
CA TYR A 369 -2.61 -23.84 29.38
C TYR A 369 -3.06 -25.00 30.29
N ASN A 370 -2.98 -26.24 29.79
CA ASN A 370 -3.28 -27.48 30.51
C ASN A 370 -2.04 -28.07 31.22
N GLY A 371 -0.90 -27.38 31.22
CA GLY A 371 0.34 -27.81 31.86
C GLY A 371 1.21 -28.77 31.03
N GLU A 372 0.71 -29.25 29.90
CA GLU A 372 1.46 -30.15 29.01
C GLU A 372 2.67 -29.44 28.37
N PRO A 373 3.81 -30.13 28.19
CA PRO A 373 4.98 -29.55 27.54
C PRO A 373 4.72 -29.32 26.04
N PRO A 374 5.33 -28.28 25.45
CA PRO A 374 5.12 -27.93 24.04
C PRO A 374 6.00 -28.80 23.13
N PHE A 375 5.57 -30.05 22.89
CA PHE A 375 6.25 -30.98 22.01
C PHE A 375 6.48 -30.38 20.61
N LEU A 376 7.65 -30.65 20.00
CA LEU A 376 8.08 -30.16 18.68
C LEU A 376 8.24 -28.63 18.53
N LEU A 377 7.90 -27.83 19.54
CA LEU A 377 8.03 -26.37 19.51
C LEU A 377 9.31 -25.87 20.19
N ARG A 378 10.29 -26.75 20.41
CA ARG A 378 11.56 -26.35 21.02
C ARG A 378 12.27 -25.33 20.13
N GLY A 379 12.64 -24.19 20.72
CA GLY A 379 13.28 -23.10 20.00
C GLY A 379 12.30 -22.18 19.28
N TYR A 380 10.99 -22.32 19.49
CA TYR A 380 10.04 -21.26 19.13
C TYR A 380 9.93 -20.24 20.27
N LEU A 381 9.56 -19.01 19.91
CA LEU A 381 9.06 -18.04 20.87
C LEU A 381 7.73 -18.53 21.46
N ASP A 382 7.29 -17.90 22.54
CA ASP A 382 5.99 -18.17 23.17
C ASP A 382 4.78 -17.89 22.25
N ASP A 383 4.99 -17.13 21.17
CA ASP A 383 3.99 -16.95 20.11
C ASP A 383 3.74 -18.23 19.28
N ARG A 384 4.61 -19.25 19.41
CA ARG A 384 4.56 -20.55 18.72
C ARG A 384 4.60 -20.46 17.19
N VAL A 385 4.93 -19.30 16.64
CA VAL A 385 4.97 -19.05 15.19
C VAL A 385 6.39 -18.70 14.77
N ASN A 386 7.04 -17.82 15.51
CA ASN A 386 8.40 -17.40 15.21
C ASN A 386 9.39 -18.37 15.83
N ARG A 387 10.23 -18.98 14.99
CA ARG A 387 11.30 -19.88 15.43
C ARG A 387 12.57 -19.07 15.69
N LEU A 388 13.19 -19.22 16.85
CA LEU A 388 14.49 -18.66 17.16
C LEU A 388 15.56 -19.32 16.27
N MET A 389 16.35 -18.50 15.58
CA MET A 389 17.49 -18.96 14.79
C MET A 389 18.74 -18.86 15.67
N GLY A 390 19.26 -20.01 16.08
CA GLY A 390 20.34 -20.09 17.06
C GLY A 390 19.83 -19.95 18.50
N TYR A 391 20.37 -18.99 19.23
CA TYR A 391 19.97 -18.66 20.59
C TYR A 391 20.06 -17.15 20.81
N GLY A 392 19.32 -16.64 21.80
CA GLY A 392 19.47 -15.24 22.20
C GLY A 392 20.78 -15.03 22.96
N ILE A 393 21.31 -13.83 22.87
CA ILE A 393 22.55 -13.41 23.52
C ILE A 393 22.24 -12.18 24.38
N LEU A 394 22.63 -12.23 25.64
CA LEU A 394 22.65 -11.08 26.54
C LEU A 394 24.10 -10.63 26.69
N ARG A 395 24.44 -9.49 26.07
CA ARG A 395 25.78 -8.92 26.08
C ARG A 395 25.82 -7.67 26.95
N GLN A 396 26.86 -7.52 27.74
CA GLN A 396 27.09 -6.38 28.62
C GLN A 396 28.41 -5.71 28.26
N VAL A 397 28.37 -4.38 28.24
CA VAL A 397 29.53 -3.51 28.10
C VAL A 397 29.75 -2.75 29.40
N ARG A 398 31.01 -2.71 29.84
CA ARG A 398 31.45 -2.08 31.09
C ARG A 398 32.52 -1.04 30.80
N SER A 399 32.60 -0.03 31.66
CA SER A 399 33.68 0.94 31.63
C SER A 399 34.71 0.66 32.71
N LYS A 400 35.98 0.92 32.40
CA LYS A 400 37.09 0.82 33.34
C LYS A 400 36.83 1.71 34.59
N PRO A 401 37.25 1.26 35.79
CA PRO A 401 37.17 2.08 36.98
C PRO A 401 38.08 3.32 36.86
N ASN A 402 37.70 4.42 37.50
CA ASN A 402 38.46 5.67 37.61
C ASN A 402 38.77 6.36 36.28
N THR A 403 37.84 6.29 35.33
CA THR A 403 37.94 6.97 34.04
C THR A 403 37.59 8.47 34.11
N CYS A 404 36.93 8.90 35.18
CA CYS A 404 36.54 10.30 35.35
C CYS A 404 37.58 11.10 36.17
N ARG A 405 37.69 12.41 35.89
CA ARG A 405 38.48 13.33 36.72
C ARG A 405 37.60 13.86 37.86
N VAL A 406 37.99 13.53 39.09
CA VAL A 406 37.33 13.98 40.32
C VAL A 406 38.09 15.20 40.83
N ALA A 407 37.39 16.27 41.24
CA ALA A 407 38.05 17.43 41.82
C ALA A 407 38.65 17.07 43.20
N ASP A 408 39.84 17.58 43.49
CA ASP A 408 40.64 17.20 44.68
C ASP A 408 39.90 17.41 46.00
N VAL A 409 38.99 18.40 46.08
CA VAL A 409 38.16 18.64 47.27
C VAL A 409 37.32 17.42 47.65
N PHE A 410 36.91 16.59 46.67
CA PHE A 410 36.11 15.39 46.91
C PHE A 410 36.94 14.13 47.20
N THR A 411 38.26 14.18 47.02
CA THR A 411 39.16 13.04 47.28
C THR A 411 39.76 13.08 48.68
N ILE A 412 39.76 14.25 49.34
CA ILE A 412 40.25 14.41 50.71
C ILE A 412 39.37 13.61 51.69
N GLY A 413 39.96 12.60 52.34
CA GLY A 413 39.31 11.81 53.39
C GLY A 413 38.52 10.58 52.92
N LYS A 414 38.57 10.20 51.64
CA LYS A 414 37.98 8.95 51.13
C LYS A 414 39.00 8.10 50.39
N GLU A 415 39.43 7.00 51.00
CA GLU A 415 40.44 6.09 50.43
C GLU A 415 39.93 5.26 49.24
N ASN A 416 38.60 5.12 49.06
CA ASN A 416 38.01 4.26 48.02
C ASN A 416 36.90 4.98 47.20
N PHE A 417 37.17 6.19 46.72
CA PHE A 417 36.23 6.84 45.80
C PHE A 417 36.45 6.36 44.36
N THR A 418 35.54 5.55 43.84
CA THR A 418 35.57 5.11 42.44
C THR A 418 34.65 5.96 41.58
N CYS A 419 35.14 6.44 40.44
CA CYS A 419 34.34 7.22 39.51
C CYS A 419 34.38 6.62 38.10
N THR A 420 33.25 6.67 37.41
CA THR A 420 33.09 6.07 36.10
C THR A 420 32.55 7.10 35.11
N GLY A 421 33.30 7.35 34.04
CA GLY A 421 32.92 8.27 32.97
C GLY A 421 31.97 7.64 31.95
N LEU A 422 31.85 8.30 30.79
CA LEU A 422 31.21 7.76 29.60
C LEU A 422 32.04 6.59 29.03
N ALA A 423 31.36 5.62 28.42
CA ALA A 423 31.96 4.44 27.83
C ALA A 423 32.25 4.70 26.34
N THR A 424 33.37 5.35 26.08
CA THR A 424 33.96 5.34 24.74
C THR A 424 34.76 4.07 24.53
N PHE A 425 35.00 3.69 23.27
CA PHE A 425 35.83 2.53 22.89
C PHE A 425 37.16 2.41 23.67
N ILE A 426 37.78 3.53 24.07
CA ILE A 426 39.06 3.58 24.79
C ILE A 426 38.90 3.24 26.28
N HIS A 427 37.74 3.57 26.85
CA HIS A 427 37.44 3.44 28.28
C HIS A 427 36.58 2.22 28.60
N GLU A 428 36.40 1.30 27.64
CA GLU A 428 35.77 0.00 27.84
C GLU A 428 36.70 -0.96 28.59
N ASP A 429 36.08 -1.80 29.40
CA ASP A 429 36.74 -2.78 30.26
C ASP A 429 36.82 -4.15 29.57
N ASP A 430 38.06 -4.56 29.28
CA ASP A 430 38.47 -5.72 28.49
C ASP A 430 39.07 -6.86 29.32
N LYS A 431 39.01 -6.77 30.66
CA LYS A 431 39.60 -7.75 31.57
C LYS A 431 38.71 -8.99 31.78
N ASP A 432 39.35 -10.12 32.04
CA ASP A 432 38.63 -11.32 32.47
C ASP A 432 38.34 -11.26 33.98
N TYR A 433 37.08 -11.48 34.35
CA TYR A 433 36.64 -11.49 35.75
C TYR A 433 36.11 -12.85 36.18
N CYS A 434 36.21 -13.12 37.48
CA CYS A 434 35.49 -14.20 38.12
C CYS A 434 34.14 -13.72 38.65
N GLU A 435 33.38 -14.62 39.25
CA GLU A 435 32.09 -14.27 39.84
C GLU A 435 32.19 -13.09 40.82
N TYR A 436 31.16 -12.24 40.81
CA TYR A 436 31.13 -10.96 41.54
C TYR A 436 32.11 -9.90 41.06
N TRP A 437 32.61 -9.99 39.82
CA TRP A 437 33.57 -9.04 39.25
C TRP A 437 34.88 -8.98 40.04
N LYS A 438 35.31 -10.12 40.59
CA LYS A 438 36.61 -10.23 41.27
C LYS A 438 37.71 -10.48 40.24
N ASP A 439 38.86 -9.86 40.48
CA ASP A 439 40.06 -10.12 39.69
C ASP A 439 40.54 -11.57 39.91
N PRO A 440 40.89 -12.32 38.85
CA PRO A 440 41.31 -13.72 38.96
C PRO A 440 42.47 -13.95 39.91
N ASP A 441 43.40 -12.99 39.98
CA ASP A 441 44.60 -13.06 40.82
C ASP A 441 44.29 -13.00 42.32
N THR A 442 43.10 -12.54 42.71
CA THR A 442 42.68 -12.39 44.11
C THR A 442 41.95 -13.61 44.66
N VAL A 443 41.66 -14.60 43.82
CA VAL A 443 40.79 -15.72 44.14
C VAL A 443 41.60 -16.98 44.49
N MET A 444 41.28 -17.59 45.64
CA MET A 444 41.96 -18.81 46.11
C MET A 444 41.51 -20.09 45.38
N ASP A 445 40.24 -20.17 44.95
CA ASP A 445 39.66 -21.33 44.23
C ASP A 445 39.19 -20.93 42.82
N TYR A 446 40.15 -20.81 41.91
CA TYR A 446 39.92 -20.38 40.53
C TYR A 446 38.94 -21.28 39.78
N LEU A 447 39.04 -22.61 39.96
CA LEU A 447 38.27 -23.60 39.21
C LEU A 447 36.76 -23.49 39.48
N LYS A 448 36.37 -23.07 40.68
CA LYS A 448 34.98 -22.95 41.08
C LYS A 448 34.40 -21.56 40.81
N GLU A 449 35.14 -20.50 41.13
CA GLU A 449 34.63 -19.12 41.03
C GLU A 449 34.79 -18.50 39.63
N CYS A 450 35.66 -19.04 38.76
CA CYS A 450 35.94 -18.48 37.44
C CYS A 450 35.44 -19.35 36.27
N GLN A 451 34.67 -20.41 36.56
CA GLN A 451 34.11 -21.29 35.53
C GLN A 451 33.01 -20.62 34.69
N ASN A 452 32.34 -19.61 35.26
CA ASN A 452 31.21 -18.97 34.61
C ASN A 452 31.67 -18.03 33.48
N LYS A 453 31.44 -18.48 32.25
CA LYS A 453 31.79 -17.74 31.02
C LYS A 453 31.11 -16.36 30.89
N ALA A 454 30.07 -16.07 31.67
CA ALA A 454 29.37 -14.77 31.63
C ALA A 454 30.19 -13.61 32.24
N PHE A 455 31.25 -13.90 33.00
CA PHE A 455 32.16 -12.90 33.58
C PHE A 455 33.48 -12.78 32.81
N ARG A 456 33.65 -13.58 31.75
CA ARG A 456 34.82 -13.54 30.86
C ARG A 456 34.57 -12.59 29.69
N TYR A 457 35.55 -11.75 29.36
CA TYR A 457 35.43 -10.84 28.24
C TYR A 457 35.60 -11.61 26.93
N ARG A 458 34.75 -11.33 25.94
CA ARG A 458 34.91 -11.83 24.57
C ARG A 458 35.16 -10.66 23.63
N THR A 459 36.14 -10.83 22.75
CA THR A 459 36.49 -9.82 21.76
C THR A 459 35.47 -9.76 20.64
N GLU A 460 35.52 -8.67 19.88
CA GLU A 460 34.65 -8.47 18.71
C GLU A 460 34.79 -9.58 17.67
N GLU A 461 36.03 -10.05 17.43
CA GLU A 461 36.34 -11.15 16.51
C GLU A 461 35.81 -12.50 17.00
N GLU A 462 35.81 -12.77 18.31
CA GLU A 462 35.27 -14.03 18.84
C GLU A 462 33.73 -14.07 18.74
N LEU A 463 33.09 -12.90 18.82
CA LEU A 463 31.63 -12.77 18.75
C LEU A 463 31.08 -12.57 17.33
N ASP A 464 31.96 -12.39 16.32
CA ASP A 464 31.58 -11.93 14.98
C ASP A 464 30.62 -10.72 15.03
N ALA A 465 30.84 -9.84 16.01
CA ALA A 465 29.99 -8.69 16.26
C ALA A 465 30.56 -7.44 15.58
N LEU A 466 29.70 -6.45 15.31
CA LEU A 466 30.13 -5.13 14.83
C LEU A 466 29.89 -4.09 15.92
N PRO A 467 30.65 -2.98 15.93
CA PRO A 467 30.47 -1.92 16.90
C PRO A 467 29.09 -1.29 16.74
N ILE A 468 28.42 -1.05 17.88
CA ILE A 468 27.06 -0.53 17.91
C ILE A 468 27.09 0.95 18.24
N LEU A 469 26.52 1.73 17.32
CA LEU A 469 26.21 3.12 17.55
C LEU A 469 24.83 3.21 18.21
N SER A 470 24.81 3.39 19.53
CA SER A 470 23.55 3.60 20.22
C SER A 470 23.23 5.09 20.31
N LYS A 471 21.96 5.47 20.09
CA LYS A 471 21.49 6.85 20.22
C LYS A 471 20.77 6.97 21.56
N PRO A 472 21.18 7.87 22.48
CA PRO A 472 21.79 9.17 22.19
C PRO A 472 23.27 9.38 22.62
N LEU A 473 23.88 8.52 23.45
CA LEU A 473 25.05 8.93 24.24
C LEU A 473 26.42 8.39 23.80
N ASP A 474 26.56 7.11 23.47
CA ASP A 474 27.88 6.48 23.34
C ASP A 474 28.00 5.46 22.21
N LYS A 475 29.25 5.17 21.84
CA LYS A 475 29.60 4.15 20.84
C LYS A 475 30.26 2.98 21.55
N TYR A 476 29.74 1.78 21.33
CA TYR A 476 30.22 0.57 21.98
C TYR A 476 30.93 -0.34 20.99
N SER A 477 31.99 -1.03 21.43
CA SER A 477 32.61 -2.11 20.65
C SER A 477 31.65 -3.30 20.47
N GLY A 478 31.98 -4.17 19.51
CA GLY A 478 31.25 -5.43 19.36
C GLY A 478 31.55 -6.43 20.49
N GLY A 479 32.61 -6.21 21.26
CA GLY A 479 33.01 -7.05 22.39
C GLY A 479 32.12 -6.92 23.63
N GLY A 480 32.40 -7.73 24.64
CA GLY A 480 31.77 -7.62 25.95
C GLY A 480 31.64 -8.94 26.69
N TYR A 481 30.90 -8.87 27.80
CA TYR A 481 30.60 -10.02 28.66
C TYR A 481 29.26 -10.62 28.25
N VAL A 482 29.22 -11.94 28.03
CA VAL A 482 28.10 -12.56 27.30
C VAL A 482 27.48 -13.73 28.06
N MET A 483 26.15 -13.70 28.18
CA MET A 483 25.33 -14.85 28.56
C MET A 483 24.51 -15.33 27.36
N GLU A 484 24.57 -16.63 27.10
CA GLU A 484 23.87 -17.28 26.00
C GLU A 484 22.58 -17.95 26.50
N PHE A 485 21.45 -17.69 25.86
CA PHE A 485 20.17 -18.35 26.11
C PHE A 485 20.12 -19.76 25.51
N ARG A 486 21.07 -20.61 25.90
CA ARG A 486 21.23 -21.99 25.44
C ARG A 486 21.00 -22.99 26.57
N GLY A 487 20.04 -23.90 26.40
CA GLY A 487 19.81 -25.01 27.35
C GLY A 487 18.35 -25.40 27.52
N ARG A 488 18.05 -26.02 28.68
CA ARG A 488 16.67 -26.24 29.16
C ARG A 488 16.13 -24.98 29.82
N THR A 489 14.81 -24.82 29.83
CA THR A 489 14.10 -23.67 30.42
C THR A 489 14.51 -23.43 31.87
N ASP A 490 14.55 -24.49 32.68
CA ASP A 490 14.79 -24.38 34.12
C ASP A 490 16.22 -23.93 34.41
N GLN A 491 17.18 -24.49 33.67
CA GLN A 491 18.60 -24.10 33.76
C GLN A 491 18.81 -22.64 33.33
N LEU A 492 18.07 -22.16 32.32
CA LEU A 492 18.16 -20.76 31.89
C LEU A 492 17.56 -19.82 32.94
N GLN A 493 16.45 -20.20 33.56
CA GLN A 493 15.84 -19.42 34.64
C GLN A 493 16.77 -19.32 35.85
N GLU A 494 17.41 -20.42 36.21
CA GLU A 494 18.38 -20.48 37.30
C GLU A 494 19.62 -19.63 36.99
N LYS A 495 20.19 -19.75 35.77
CA LYS A 495 21.30 -18.89 35.33
C LYS A 495 20.97 -17.41 35.41
N LEU A 496 19.78 -16.99 34.98
CA LEU A 496 19.36 -15.58 35.09
C LEU A 496 19.26 -15.12 36.55
N LYS A 497 18.65 -15.94 37.42
CA LYS A 497 18.56 -15.64 38.87
C LYS A 497 19.95 -15.57 39.50
N GLU A 498 20.86 -16.43 39.07
CA GLU A 498 22.24 -16.44 39.53
C GLU A 498 22.99 -15.17 39.12
N LEU A 499 22.86 -14.72 37.86
CA LEU A 499 23.45 -13.46 37.40
C LEU A 499 22.91 -12.25 38.17
N GLN A 500 21.61 -12.23 38.48
CA GLN A 500 21.02 -11.19 39.33
C GLN A 500 21.61 -11.24 40.74
N ARG A 501 21.69 -12.43 41.36
CA ARG A 501 22.26 -12.63 42.71
C ARG A 501 23.73 -12.21 42.78
N LYS A 502 24.50 -12.49 41.73
CA LYS A 502 25.93 -12.17 41.60
C LYS A 502 26.21 -10.73 41.15
N ARG A 503 25.18 -9.88 41.04
CA ARG A 503 25.28 -8.48 40.61
C ARG A 503 26.03 -8.32 39.29
N TRP A 504 25.65 -9.13 38.29
CA TRP A 504 26.21 -9.02 36.94
C TRP A 504 26.04 -7.59 36.39
N ILE A 505 24.89 -6.96 36.62
CA ILE A 505 24.70 -5.52 36.38
C ILE A 505 25.07 -4.74 37.65
N ASP A 506 25.98 -3.77 37.51
CA ASP A 506 26.52 -2.93 38.57
C ASP A 506 26.76 -1.47 38.12
N GLN A 507 27.47 -0.69 38.93
CA GLN A 507 27.78 0.73 38.67
C GLN A 507 28.74 0.98 37.49
N TYR A 508 29.52 -0.02 37.09
CA TYR A 508 30.46 0.06 35.95
C TYR A 508 29.80 -0.33 34.63
N THR A 509 28.61 -0.93 34.71
CA THR A 509 27.80 -1.29 33.55
C THR A 509 27.37 -0.04 32.79
N ARG A 510 27.45 -0.10 31.47
CA ARG A 510 27.19 1.04 30.58
C ARG A 510 26.20 0.71 29.49
N GLY A 511 26.19 -0.51 29.01
CA GLY A 511 25.18 -0.99 28.07
C GLY A 511 24.88 -2.45 28.31
N VAL A 512 23.62 -2.84 28.25
CA VAL A 512 23.19 -4.24 28.18
C VAL A 512 22.34 -4.41 26.94
N PHE A 513 22.76 -5.33 26.06
CA PHE A 513 22.17 -5.62 24.77
C PHE A 513 21.61 -7.03 24.78
N LEU A 514 20.32 -7.16 24.50
CA LEU A 514 19.66 -8.42 24.21
C LEU A 514 19.50 -8.53 22.70
N GLU A 515 20.18 -9.52 22.12
CA GLU A 515 20.28 -9.71 20.68
C GLU A 515 19.80 -11.12 20.33
N PHE A 516 18.83 -11.22 19.42
CA PHE A 516 18.37 -12.50 18.92
C PHE A 516 17.74 -12.39 17.53
N CYS A 517 17.79 -13.47 16.77
CA CYS A 517 17.17 -13.58 15.45
C CYS A 517 16.09 -14.64 15.46
N THR A 518 15.02 -14.39 14.72
CA THR A 518 13.88 -15.28 14.58
C THR A 518 13.53 -15.44 13.11
N TYR A 519 12.89 -16.54 12.77
CA TYR A 519 12.43 -16.85 11.44
C TYR A 519 10.98 -17.29 11.50
N ASN A 520 10.14 -16.63 10.71
CA ASN A 520 8.74 -16.98 10.54
C ASN A 520 8.58 -17.77 9.25
N VAL A 521 8.25 -19.06 9.39
CA VAL A 521 8.11 -19.99 8.27
C VAL A 521 6.89 -19.62 7.41
N ASN A 522 5.81 -19.11 8.00
CA ASN A 522 4.55 -18.85 7.29
C ASN A 522 4.67 -17.71 6.27
N VAL A 523 5.47 -16.69 6.59
CA VAL A 523 5.69 -15.51 5.73
C VAL A 523 7.08 -15.51 5.06
N ASN A 524 7.94 -16.48 5.40
CA ASN A 524 9.35 -16.52 4.99
C ASN A 524 10.05 -15.18 5.23
N LEU A 525 10.05 -14.73 6.49
CA LEU A 525 10.70 -13.51 6.94
C LEU A 525 11.54 -13.79 8.19
N PHE A 526 12.70 -13.15 8.25
CA PHE A 526 13.57 -13.15 9.40
C PHE A 526 13.33 -11.87 10.20
N GLY A 527 13.15 -11.99 11.51
CA GLY A 527 13.07 -10.87 12.45
C GLY A 527 14.33 -10.79 13.29
N ILE A 528 15.00 -9.66 13.23
CA ILE A 528 16.19 -9.34 14.02
C ILE A 528 15.75 -8.42 15.16
N ALA A 529 16.00 -8.82 16.39
CA ALA A 529 15.69 -8.07 17.59
C ALA A 529 16.97 -7.65 18.30
N GLN A 530 17.09 -6.35 18.55
CA GLN A 530 18.13 -5.74 19.37
C GLN A 530 17.46 -4.83 20.39
N ILE A 531 17.50 -5.21 21.66
CA ILE A 531 16.93 -4.44 22.77
C ILE A 531 18.07 -4.00 23.67
N SER A 532 18.23 -2.71 23.87
CA SER A 532 19.37 -2.10 24.54
C SER A 532 18.94 -1.29 25.75
N ALA A 533 19.64 -1.47 26.86
CA ALA A 533 19.52 -0.67 28.07
C ALA A 533 20.85 0.03 28.33
N GLU A 534 20.89 1.33 28.09
CA GLU A 534 22.07 2.15 28.34
C GLU A 534 22.03 2.66 29.78
N PHE A 535 23.12 2.48 30.52
CA PHE A 535 23.28 2.93 31.89
C PHE A 535 24.07 4.23 31.88
N VAL A 536 23.40 5.31 32.23
CA VAL A 536 24.00 6.64 32.30
C VAL A 536 24.88 6.71 33.56
N PRO A 537 26.03 7.41 33.54
CA PRO A 537 26.86 7.59 34.74
C PRO A 537 26.12 8.16 35.95
N GLY A 538 25.02 8.89 35.74
CA GLY A 538 24.12 9.38 36.79
C GLY A 538 23.21 8.31 37.44
N GLY A 539 23.34 7.03 37.06
CA GLY A 539 22.62 5.89 37.65
C GLY A 539 21.26 5.56 37.01
N GLY A 540 20.80 6.35 36.04
CA GLY A 540 19.58 6.08 35.29
C GLY A 540 19.80 5.15 34.11
N ILE A 541 18.73 4.47 33.66
CA ILE A 541 18.71 3.64 32.45
C ILE A 541 17.92 4.33 31.34
N HIS A 542 18.49 4.34 30.13
CA HIS A 542 17.83 4.77 28.91
C HIS A 542 17.49 3.54 28.04
N PRO A 543 16.21 3.11 27.98
CA PRO A 543 15.80 1.98 27.17
C PRO A 543 15.67 2.35 25.68
N SER A 544 16.30 1.58 24.81
CA SER A 544 16.20 1.67 23.35
C SER A 544 15.97 0.29 22.74
N TRP A 545 15.36 0.23 21.55
CA TRP A 545 15.07 -1.03 20.88
C TRP A 545 15.00 -0.87 19.36
N ARG A 546 15.39 -1.93 18.66
CA ARG A 546 15.37 -2.04 17.20
C ARG A 546 14.87 -3.42 16.82
N PHE A 547 13.80 -3.44 16.03
CA PHE A 547 13.26 -4.66 15.43
C PHE A 547 13.24 -4.45 13.92
N ASP A 548 14.05 -5.23 13.22
CA ASP A 548 14.14 -5.22 11.77
C ASP A 548 13.62 -6.54 11.23
N VAL A 549 12.94 -6.49 10.09
CA VAL A 549 12.40 -7.68 9.44
C VAL A 549 12.90 -7.70 8.02
N ILE A 550 13.54 -8.80 7.63
CA ILE A 550 14.19 -8.96 6.33
C ILE A 550 13.79 -10.27 5.68
N ARG A 551 13.75 -10.31 4.36
CA ARG A 551 13.66 -11.56 3.59
C ARG A 551 15.07 -11.94 3.15
N LEU A 552 15.65 -12.95 3.80
CA LEU A 552 16.99 -13.44 3.47
C LEU A 552 16.95 -14.48 2.35
N ILE A 553 15.95 -15.36 2.38
CA ILE A 553 15.75 -16.42 1.39
C ILE A 553 14.69 -15.95 0.40
N ASP A 554 15.11 -15.47 -0.78
CA ASP A 554 14.19 -15.02 -1.83
C ASP A 554 14.26 -15.92 -3.07
N ASP A 555 13.26 -16.77 -3.26
CA ASP A 555 13.13 -17.69 -4.40
C ASP A 555 12.28 -17.11 -5.55
N ARG A 556 11.94 -15.82 -5.51
CA ARG A 556 11.13 -15.19 -6.57
C ARG A 556 11.98 -14.95 -7.81
N VAL A 557 11.94 -15.92 -8.72
CA VAL A 557 12.64 -15.90 -10.03
C VAL A 557 12.39 -14.61 -10.80
N LEU A 558 11.15 -14.10 -10.79
CA LEU A 558 10.79 -12.86 -11.49
C LEU A 558 11.62 -11.65 -11.03
N ILE A 559 11.81 -11.48 -9.72
CA ILE A 559 12.56 -10.34 -9.17
C ILE A 559 14.03 -10.47 -9.54
N ARG A 560 14.61 -11.67 -9.44
CA ARG A 560 15.99 -11.92 -9.85
C ARG A 560 16.21 -11.61 -11.34
N VAL A 561 15.27 -11.97 -12.21
CA VAL A 561 15.33 -11.64 -13.64
C VAL A 561 15.25 -10.12 -13.85
N CYS A 562 14.36 -9.42 -13.14
CA CYS A 562 14.29 -7.96 -13.19
C CYS A 562 15.59 -7.29 -12.70
N GLU A 563 16.22 -7.80 -11.64
CA GLU A 563 17.51 -7.30 -11.14
C GLU A 563 18.64 -7.49 -12.16
N ILE A 564 18.70 -8.63 -12.84
CA ILE A 564 19.68 -8.87 -13.91
C ILE A 564 19.44 -7.89 -15.06
N LEU A 565 18.19 -7.74 -15.51
CA LEU A 565 17.85 -6.78 -16.55
C LEU A 565 18.21 -5.34 -16.14
N PHE A 566 17.94 -4.95 -14.90
CA PHE A 566 18.34 -3.66 -14.34
C PHE A 566 19.84 -3.45 -14.42
N ALA A 567 20.63 -4.45 -14.01
CA ALA A 567 22.08 -4.39 -14.05
C ALA A 567 22.59 -4.24 -15.50
N CYS A 568 22.03 -4.99 -16.45
CA CYS A 568 22.34 -4.87 -17.88
C CYS A 568 22.02 -3.47 -18.43
N PHE A 569 20.85 -2.91 -18.09
CA PHE A 569 20.47 -1.55 -18.48
C PHE A 569 21.43 -0.51 -17.91
N THR A 570 21.74 -0.62 -16.61
CA THR A 570 22.65 0.30 -15.92
C THR A 570 24.03 0.25 -16.55
N PHE A 571 24.55 -0.94 -16.85
CA PHE A 571 25.83 -1.13 -17.53
C PHE A 571 25.86 -0.58 -18.97
N TYR A 572 24.79 -0.78 -19.74
CA TYR A 572 24.67 -0.20 -21.07
C TYR A 572 24.73 1.34 -21.02
N TYR A 573 23.97 1.95 -20.11
CA TYR A 573 23.92 3.40 -19.97
C TYR A 573 25.22 3.99 -19.43
N THR A 574 25.91 3.33 -18.49
CA THR A 574 27.23 3.79 -18.04
C THR A 574 28.24 3.78 -19.18
N ILE A 575 28.31 2.72 -19.99
CA ILE A 575 29.18 2.70 -21.19
C ILE A 575 28.79 3.79 -22.18
N ARG A 576 27.50 3.96 -22.46
CA ARG A 576 27.01 5.00 -23.38
C ARG A 576 27.43 6.40 -22.92
N ILE A 577 27.27 6.70 -21.62
CA ILE A 577 27.67 7.98 -21.03
C ILE A 577 29.18 8.15 -21.10
N LEU A 578 29.97 7.14 -20.74
CA LEU A 578 31.43 7.18 -20.83
C LEU A 578 31.91 7.45 -22.26
N ARG A 579 31.32 6.79 -23.27
CA ARG A 579 31.63 7.04 -24.68
C ARG A 579 31.27 8.46 -25.13
N LEU A 580 30.16 9.01 -24.63
CA LEU A 580 29.76 10.39 -24.92
C LEU A 580 30.71 11.39 -24.27
N LEU A 581 31.08 11.18 -23.01
CA LEU A 581 32.07 12.01 -22.29
C LEU A 581 33.42 12.01 -23.01
N TRP A 582 33.90 10.83 -23.42
CA TRP A 582 35.17 10.72 -24.15
C TRP A 582 35.13 11.46 -25.49
N LYS A 583 34.04 11.34 -26.25
CA LYS A 583 33.86 12.09 -27.51
C LYS A 583 33.76 13.60 -27.31
N HIS A 584 33.22 14.07 -26.19
CA HIS A 584 33.13 15.49 -25.85
C HIS A 584 34.45 16.08 -25.35
N GLN A 585 35.34 15.28 -24.76
CA GLN A 585 36.69 15.73 -24.39
C GLN A 585 37.67 15.75 -25.58
N LEU A 586 37.38 15.01 -26.66
CA LEU A 586 38.17 14.97 -27.90
C LEU A 586 37.78 16.05 -28.93
N LYS A 587 36.76 16.85 -28.66
CA LYS A 587 36.37 18.05 -29.42
C LYS A 587 36.67 19.28 -28.59
#